data_AF-A0A966M7U6-F1
#
_entry.id   AF-A0A966M7U6-F1
#
_cell.length_a   1.000
_cell.length_b   1.000
_cell.length_c   1.000
_cell.angle_alpha   90.00
_cell.angle_beta   90.00
_cell.angle_gamma   90.00
#
_symmetry.space_group_name_H-M   'P 1'
#
loop_
_entity.id
_entity.type
_entity.pdbx_description
1 polymer ?
#
loop_
_entity_poly.entity_id
_entity_poly.type
_entity_poly.pdbx_seq_one_letter_code
_entity_poly.pdbx_strand_id
1 'polypeptide(L)' 'NLMMQFDKKYPDFYFSSHKGYGTKLHKAAIKKHGITPIHRKTFKGVIA' A
#
# COMPACT_ATOMS: atom_id res chain seq x y z
N ASN A 1 6.85 -14.41 -4.98
CA ASN A 1 7.17 -13.14 -4.30
C ASN A 1 5.88 -12.56 -3.71
N LEU A 2 5.81 -12.35 -2.40
CA LEU A 2 4.59 -11.99 -1.66
C LEU A 2 3.94 -10.68 -2.15
N MET A 3 4.74 -9.62 -2.35
CA MET A 3 4.20 -8.31 -2.76
C MET A 3 3.59 -8.31 -4.15
N MET A 4 4.03 -9.21 -5.05
CA MET A 4 3.40 -9.37 -6.37
C MET A 4 2.01 -10.01 -6.27
N GLN A 5 1.78 -10.86 -5.27
CA GLN A 5 0.45 -11.44 -5.03
C GLN A 5 -0.50 -10.37 -4.47
N PHE A 6 0.00 -9.53 -3.56
CA PHE A 6 -0.79 -8.39 -3.07
C PHE A 6 -1.06 -7.35 -4.15
N ASP A 7 -0.15 -7.14 -5.09
CA ASP A 7 -0.38 -6.28 -6.26
C ASP A 7 -1.57 -6.77 -7.09
N LYS A 8 -1.66 -8.08 -7.34
CA LYS A 8 -2.81 -8.68 -8.03
C LYS A 8 -4.12 -8.52 -7.25
N LYS A 9 -4.06 -8.57 -5.92
CA LYS A 9 -5.24 -8.44 -5.04
C LYS A 9 -5.67 -6.98 -4.83
N TYR A 10 -4.72 -6.06 -4.86
CA TYR A 10 -4.90 -4.64 -4.59
C TYR A 10 -4.15 -3.82 -5.67
N PRO A 11 -4.61 -3.85 -6.93
CA PRO A 11 -3.87 -3.28 -8.07
C PRO A 11 -3.66 -1.77 -7.96
N ASP A 12 -4.56 -1.05 -7.30
CA ASP A 12 -4.46 0.41 -7.10
C ASP A 12 -3.31 0.84 -6.18
N PHE A 13 -2.66 -0.11 -5.50
CA PHE A 13 -1.60 0.16 -4.52
C PHE A 13 -0.19 -0.12 -5.06
N TYR A 14 -0.03 -0.68 -6.26
CA TYR A 14 1.28 -0.85 -6.93
C TYR A 14 2.36 -1.50 -6.05
N PHE A 15 1.96 -2.48 -5.22
CA PHE A 15 2.85 -3.21 -4.32
C PHE A 15 4.01 -3.89 -5.05
N SER A 16 3.83 -4.26 -6.33
CA SER A 16 4.91 -4.81 -7.13
C SER A 16 6.04 -3.80 -7.36
N SER A 17 5.76 -2.50 -7.42
CA SER A 17 6.74 -1.45 -7.69
C SER A 17 7.55 -1.04 -6.46
N HIS A 18 6.92 -0.95 -5.28
CA HIS A 18 7.57 -0.42 -4.07
C HIS A 18 7.50 -1.34 -2.85
N LYS A 19 6.99 -2.56 -2.97
CA LYS A 19 7.02 -3.60 -1.93
C LYS A 19 6.45 -3.17 -0.56
N GLY A 20 5.52 -2.21 -0.57
CA GLY A 20 4.91 -1.67 0.65
C GLY A 20 5.69 -0.53 1.34
N TYR A 21 6.83 -0.07 0.82
CA TYR A 21 7.49 1.14 1.32
C TYR A 21 6.61 2.38 1.10
N GLY A 22 6.68 3.34 2.02
CA GLY A 22 5.88 4.57 2.02
C GLY A 22 6.34 5.60 0.99
N THR A 23 6.36 5.22 -0.29
CA THR A 23 6.69 6.11 -1.41
C THR A 23 5.57 7.15 -1.64
N LYS A 24 5.85 8.17 -2.46
CA LYS A 24 4.82 9.15 -2.86
C LYS A 24 3.61 8.45 -3.52
N LEU A 25 3.88 7.46 -4.38
CA LEU A 25 2.85 6.65 -5.03
C LEU A 25 1.98 5.91 -4.02
N HIS A 26 2.60 5.23 -3.06
CA HIS A 26 1.88 4.47 -2.05
C HIS A 26 1.02 5.38 -1.16
N LYS A 27 1.56 6.52 -0.72
CA LYS A 27 0.78 7.50 0.08
C LYS A 27 -0.39 8.06 -0.71
N ALA A 28 -0.22 8.31 -2.01
CA ALA A 28 -1.30 8.76 -2.88
C ALA A 28 -2.40 7.69 -3.03
N ALA A 29 -2.02 6.42 -3.20
CA ALA A 29 -2.95 5.30 -3.24
C ALA A 29 -3.75 5.18 -1.92
N ILE A 30 -3.07 5.23 -0.77
CA ILE A 30 -3.73 5.20 0.55
C ILE A 30 -4.70 6.38 0.69
N LYS A 31 -4.29 7.59 0.30
CA LYS A 31 -5.16 8.78 0.37
C LYS A 31 -6.41 8.65 -0.52
N LYS A 32 -6.28 8.00 -1.69
CA LYS A 32 -7.36 7.86 -2.68
C LYS A 32 -8.30 6.69 -2.39
N HIS A 33 -7.77 5.55 -1.93
CA HIS A 33 -8.50 4.29 -1.82
C HIS A 33 -8.69 3.82 -0.37
N GLY A 34 -8.12 4.53 0.61
CA GLY A 34 -8.07 4.10 2.00
C GLY A 34 -6.97 3.05 2.25
N ILE A 35 -6.96 2.47 3.45
CA ILE A 35 -6.03 1.39 3.80
C ILE A 35 -6.64 0.02 3.49
N THR A 36 -5.79 -0.96 3.19
CA THR A 36 -6.17 -2.37 3.05
C THR A 36 -5.84 -3.17 4.33
N PRO A 37 -6.39 -4.39 4.52
CA PRO A 37 -6.11 -5.20 5.72
C PRO A 37 -4.63 -5.53 5.97
N ILE A 38 -3.78 -5.46 4.95
CA ILE A 38 -2.35 -5.75 5.06
C ILE A 38 -1.51 -4.54 5.49
N HIS A 39 -2.11 -3.35 5.57
CA HIS A 39 -1.42 -2.14 6.01
C HIS A 39 -1.18 -2.17 7.52
N ARG A 40 0.03 -1.80 7.93
CA ARG A 40 0.39 -1.68 9.35
C ARG A 40 -0.10 -0.36 9.91
N LYS A 41 -1.22 -0.43 10.62
CA LYS A 41 -1.91 0.71 11.24
C LYS A 41 -1.02 1.57 12.16
N THR A 42 -0.02 0.97 12.79
CA THR A 42 0.93 1.65 13.69
C THR A 42 2.01 2.46 12.96
N PHE A 43 2.14 2.31 11.64
CA PHE A 43 3.17 3.01 10.87
C PHE A 43 2.72 4.43 10.54
N LYS A 44 3.62 5.39 10.74
CA LYS A 44 3.37 6.81 10.49
C LYS A 44 2.91 7.04 9.04
N GLY A 45 1.74 7.67 8.87
CA GLY A 45 1.17 8.03 7.57
C GLY A 45 0.29 6.94 6.93
N VAL A 46 -0.02 5.86 7.65
CA VAL A 46 -1.02 4.86 7.24
C VAL A 46 -2.42 5.24 7.77
N ILE A 47 -2.50 5.71 9.01
CA ILE A 47 -3.72 6.25 9.62
C ILE A 47 -3.51 7.75 9.86
N ALA A 48 -4.61 8.52 9.78
CA ALA A 48 -4.66 9.94 10.14
C ALA A 48 -4.52 10.16 11.64
#